data_AF-A0A9Q9HVV4-F1
#
_entry.id   AF-A0A9Q9HVV4-F1
#
_cell.length_a   1.000
_cell.length_b   1.000
_cell.length_c   1.000
_cell.angle_alpha   90.00
_cell.angle_beta   90.00
_cell.angle_gamma   90.00
#
_symmetry.space_group_name_H-M   'P 1'
#
loop_
_entity.id
_entity.type
_entity.pdbx_description
1 polymer ?
#
loop_
_entity_poly.entity_id
_entity_poly.type
_entity_poly.pdbx_seq_one_letter_code
_entity_poly.pdbx_strand_id
1 'polypeptide(L)'
;MPVSLTMKSVVYDTYSVSGKTLPDIAKSIKSKGPKDPNDNKKVAFLTTTELECLTAKGKYVADGKPKIEKKTGWFEVKAKISALKLVLNPSIRCPKRSVSGLSPRALVEWYRFYACCLVHEAQHVDKAKKECEKIAKELNKLRGTGLADTEADALKMAKEDLMREINNHIFIDRDRLNELHRKFDHSTHHGETKGALLDTSIG
;
A
#
# COMPACT_ATOMS: atom_id res chain seq x y z
N MET A 1 -10.34 13.73 11.60
CA MET A 1 -8.94 13.54 12.02
C MET A 1 -8.05 14.47 11.19
N PRO A 2 -7.03 15.11 11.76
CA PRO A 2 -6.10 16.01 11.05
C PRO A 2 -5.38 15.33 9.87
N VAL A 3 -4.97 14.07 10.05
CA VAL A 3 -4.52 13.22 8.94
C VAL A 3 -5.73 12.59 8.25
N SER A 4 -5.79 12.73 6.94
CA SER A 4 -6.81 12.15 6.05
C SER A 4 -6.18 11.16 5.08
N LEU A 5 -6.90 10.09 4.75
CA LEU A 5 -6.50 9.10 3.75
C LEU A 5 -7.41 9.20 2.54
N THR A 6 -6.83 9.28 1.34
CA THR A 6 -7.54 9.12 0.07
C THR A 6 -6.98 7.89 -0.64
N MET A 7 -7.85 7.03 -1.16
CA MET A 7 -7.44 5.91 -2.02
C MET A 7 -7.73 6.28 -3.47
N LYS A 8 -6.74 6.14 -4.35
CA LYS A 8 -6.97 6.24 -5.80
C LYS A 8 -7.66 4.98 -6.31
N SER A 9 -8.34 5.10 -7.45
CA SER A 9 -8.82 3.95 -8.19
C SER A 9 -7.68 3.00 -8.52
N VAL A 10 -7.96 1.70 -8.49
CA VAL A 10 -6.99 0.66 -8.83
C VAL A 10 -6.58 0.78 -10.29
N VAL A 11 -5.27 0.85 -10.53
CA VAL A 11 -4.71 0.83 -11.89
C VAL A 11 -4.47 -0.62 -12.30
N TYR A 12 -5.04 -1.03 -13.43
CA TYR A 12 -4.82 -2.36 -13.99
C TYR A 12 -3.80 -2.30 -15.12
N ASP A 13 -2.64 -2.93 -14.90
CA ASP A 13 -1.64 -3.17 -15.95
C ASP A 13 -1.82 -4.59 -16.49
N THR A 14 -2.00 -4.73 -17.79
CA THR A 14 -2.33 -6.04 -18.39
C THR A 14 -1.19 -6.59 -19.25
N TYR A 15 -0.91 -7.88 -19.11
CA TYR A 15 0.03 -8.60 -19.98
C TYR A 15 -0.68 -9.67 -20.82
N SER A 16 -0.07 -10.03 -21.95
CA SER A 16 -0.66 -11.02 -22.85
C SER A 16 -0.14 -12.42 -22.53
N VAL A 17 -1.07 -13.37 -22.36
CA VAL A 17 -0.79 -14.80 -22.28
C VAL A 17 -0.97 -15.46 -23.66
N SER A 18 -0.31 -16.58 -23.87
CA SER A 18 -0.28 -17.31 -25.14
C SER A 18 -0.56 -18.79 -24.92
N GLY A 19 -1.31 -19.42 -25.83
CA GLY A 19 -1.67 -20.83 -25.73
C GLY A 19 -3.07 -21.08 -26.28
N LYS A 20 -3.36 -22.32 -26.69
CA LYS A 20 -4.70 -22.75 -27.10
C LYS A 20 -5.38 -23.62 -26.03
N THR A 21 -4.68 -23.93 -24.95
CA THR A 21 -5.15 -24.77 -23.84
C THR A 21 -4.82 -24.10 -22.50
N LEU A 22 -5.49 -24.48 -21.42
CA LEU A 22 -5.19 -23.96 -20.08
C LEU A 22 -3.76 -24.33 -19.60
N PRO A 23 -3.22 -25.54 -19.85
CA PRO A 23 -1.80 -25.84 -19.65
C PRO A 23 -0.85 -24.84 -20.33
N ASP A 24 -1.13 -24.46 -21.58
CA ASP A 24 -0.26 -23.54 -22.31
C ASP A 24 -0.34 -22.13 -21.74
N ILE A 25 -1.55 -21.69 -21.38
CA ILE A 25 -1.75 -20.41 -20.70
C ILE A 25 -1.00 -20.40 -19.36
N ALA A 26 -1.08 -21.48 -18.57
CA ALA A 26 -0.37 -21.60 -17.31
C ALA A 26 1.17 -21.52 -17.49
N LYS A 27 1.71 -22.17 -18.53
CA LYS A 27 3.13 -22.05 -18.90
C LYS A 27 3.48 -20.61 -19.29
N SER A 28 2.60 -19.95 -20.05
CA SER A 28 2.77 -18.55 -20.45
C SER A 28 2.80 -17.61 -19.24
N ILE A 29 1.94 -17.83 -18.25
CA ILE A 29 1.94 -17.10 -16.97
C ILE A 29 3.27 -17.32 -16.24
N LYS A 30 3.72 -18.57 -16.09
CA LYS A 30 5.02 -18.89 -15.46
C LYS A 30 6.22 -18.25 -16.17
N SER A 31 6.08 -17.85 -17.44
CA SER A 31 7.12 -17.19 -18.22
C SER A 31 6.99 -15.66 -18.27
N LYS A 32 5.77 -15.12 -18.35
CA LYS A 32 5.51 -13.68 -18.62
C LYS A 32 4.87 -12.93 -17.46
N GLY A 33 4.33 -13.64 -16.48
CA GLY A 33 3.64 -13.06 -15.33
C GLY A 33 4.56 -12.17 -14.48
N PRO A 34 3.97 -11.27 -13.68
CA PRO A 34 4.71 -10.50 -12.69
C PRO A 34 5.46 -11.43 -11.73
N LYS A 35 6.63 -10.99 -11.28
CA LYS A 35 7.42 -11.68 -10.25
C LYS A 35 7.00 -11.13 -8.89
N ASP A 36 6.50 -11.99 -8.01
CA ASP A 36 6.20 -11.61 -6.64
C ASP A 36 7.51 -11.29 -5.90
N PRO A 37 7.66 -10.07 -5.33
CA PRO A 37 8.85 -9.72 -4.55
C PRO A 37 9.06 -10.59 -3.30
N ASN A 38 8.03 -11.26 -2.79
CA ASN A 38 8.09 -12.01 -1.53
C ASN A 38 8.66 -13.41 -1.66
N ASP A 39 8.35 -14.13 -2.75
CA ASP A 39 8.82 -15.51 -2.97
C ASP A 39 9.62 -15.69 -4.28
N ASN A 40 9.82 -14.60 -5.03
CA ASN A 40 10.51 -14.55 -6.32
C ASN A 40 9.91 -15.44 -7.42
N LYS A 41 8.68 -15.94 -7.26
CA LYS A 41 7.98 -16.73 -8.29
C LYS A 41 7.16 -15.83 -9.20
N LYS A 42 6.92 -16.30 -10.42
CA LYS A 42 5.98 -15.65 -11.34
C LYS A 42 4.56 -16.07 -11.02
N VAL A 43 3.72 -15.09 -10.76
CA VAL A 43 2.30 -15.26 -10.41
C VAL A 43 1.41 -14.71 -11.53
N ALA A 44 0.14 -15.07 -11.52
CA ALA A 44 -0.81 -14.59 -12.53
C ALA A 44 -1.20 -13.13 -12.26
N PHE A 45 -1.51 -12.82 -11.00
CA PHE A 45 -1.91 -11.49 -10.55
C PHE A 45 -0.94 -11.04 -9.46
N LEU A 46 -0.62 -9.76 -9.46
CA LEU A 46 0.19 -9.14 -8.41
C LEU A 46 -0.38 -7.77 -8.09
N THR A 47 -0.84 -7.61 -6.84
CA THR A 47 -1.15 -6.29 -6.28
C THR A 47 0.12 -5.63 -5.76
N THR A 48 0.32 -4.36 -6.10
CA THR A 48 1.28 -3.48 -5.46
C THR A 48 0.55 -2.28 -4.87
N THR A 49 0.95 -1.84 -3.69
CA THR A 49 0.40 -0.64 -3.07
C THR A 49 1.51 0.33 -2.67
N GLU A 50 1.29 1.61 -2.93
CA GLU A 50 2.20 2.66 -2.51
C GLU A 50 1.43 3.71 -1.69
N LEU A 51 1.93 4.00 -0.48
CA LEU A 51 1.43 5.08 0.36
C LEU A 51 2.28 6.33 0.14
N GLU A 52 1.69 7.34 -0.48
CA GLU A 52 2.28 8.66 -0.64
C GLU A 52 1.90 9.56 0.54
N CYS A 53 2.90 10.19 1.15
CA CYS A 53 2.71 11.17 2.22
C CYS A 53 3.17 12.55 1.74
N LEU A 54 2.23 13.49 1.59
CA LEU A 54 2.52 14.84 1.11
C LEU A 54 2.93 15.76 2.26
N THR A 55 4.02 15.44 2.95
CA THR A 55 4.48 16.17 4.16
C THR A 55 4.71 17.65 3.90
N ALA A 56 5.24 18.02 2.72
CA ALA A 56 5.45 19.41 2.31
C ALA A 56 4.14 20.20 2.13
N LYS A 57 3.01 19.53 1.90
CA LYS A 57 1.67 20.15 1.80
C LYS A 57 0.89 20.07 3.12
N GLY A 58 1.49 19.49 4.15
CA GLY A 58 0.91 19.41 5.48
C GLY A 58 0.83 20.77 6.16
N LYS A 59 -0.10 20.89 7.11
CA LYS A 59 -0.19 22.01 8.04
C LYS A 59 0.13 21.51 9.44
N TYR A 60 0.99 22.25 10.12
CA TYR A 60 1.51 21.93 11.44
C TYR A 60 1.35 23.16 12.35
N VAL A 61 0.88 22.94 13.56
CA VAL A 61 0.54 24.01 14.51
C VAL A 61 1.10 23.69 15.89
N ALA A 62 1.22 24.70 16.74
CA ALA A 62 1.58 24.51 18.13
C ALA A 62 0.58 23.56 18.82
N ASP A 63 1.10 22.67 19.66
CA ASP A 63 0.33 21.79 20.52
C ASP A 63 0.34 22.31 21.96
N GLY A 64 -0.51 23.32 22.21
CA GLY A 64 -0.60 23.99 23.50
C GLY A 64 0.30 25.22 23.60
N LYS A 65 0.49 25.70 24.83
CA LYS A 65 1.32 26.87 25.12
C LYS A 65 2.80 26.47 25.24
N PRO A 66 3.74 27.34 24.84
CA PRO A 66 5.17 27.13 25.07
C PRO A 66 5.47 26.98 26.57
N LYS A 67 6.50 26.20 26.88
CA LYS A 67 7.12 26.16 28.20
C LYS A 67 8.43 26.94 28.18
N ILE A 68 8.83 27.52 29.30
CA ILE A 68 10.12 28.21 29.42
C ILE A 68 11.06 27.32 30.22
N GLU A 69 12.19 26.95 29.62
CA GLU A 69 13.24 26.19 30.28
C GLU A 69 13.95 27.09 31.31
N LYS A 70 13.93 26.68 32.59
CA LYS A 70 14.40 27.51 33.70
C LYS A 70 15.90 27.86 33.67
N LYS A 71 16.72 27.05 32.99
CA LYS A 71 18.19 27.22 32.97
C LYS A 71 18.65 28.23 31.93
N THR A 72 18.02 28.19 30.75
CA THR A 72 18.42 28.96 29.57
C THR A 72 17.50 30.15 29.33
N GLY A 73 16.27 30.11 29.87
CA GLY A 73 15.20 31.04 29.50
C GLY A 73 14.59 30.73 28.12
N TRP A 74 14.99 29.63 27.48
CA TRP A 74 14.52 29.27 26.13
C TRP A 74 13.08 28.74 26.14
N PHE A 75 12.38 28.95 25.03
CA PHE A 75 11.05 28.44 24.77
C PHE A 75 11.11 27.01 24.25
N GLU A 76 10.47 26.08 24.95
CA GLU A 76 10.18 24.73 24.51
C GLU A 76 8.76 24.69 23.92
N VAL A 77 8.65 24.37 22.63
CA VAL A 77 7.38 24.28 21.91
C VAL A 77 7.19 22.87 21.36
N LYS A 78 5.93 22.40 21.39
CA LYS A 78 5.52 21.18 20.71
C LYS A 78 4.70 21.51 19.48
N ALA A 79 4.87 20.76 18.41
CA ALA A 79 4.05 20.85 17.19
C ALA A 79 3.21 19.59 17.00
N LYS A 80 2.02 19.76 16.41
CA LYS A 80 1.14 18.67 15.97
C LYS A 80 0.65 18.91 14.54
N ILE A 81 0.17 17.84 13.91
CA ILE A 81 -0.49 17.88 12.62
C ILE A 81 -1.86 18.54 12.78
N SER A 82 -2.15 19.57 11.98
CA SER A 82 -3.50 20.14 11.83
C SER A 82 -4.17 19.74 10.53
N ALA A 83 -3.39 19.49 9.47
CA ALA A 83 -3.87 18.88 8.24
C ALA A 83 -2.73 18.10 7.55
N LEU A 84 -2.97 16.84 7.20
CA LEU A 84 -2.04 16.06 6.38
C LEU A 84 -2.86 15.11 5.49
N LYS A 85 -2.40 14.94 4.25
CA LYS A 85 -3.05 14.03 3.28
C LYS A 85 -2.12 12.86 2.98
N LEU A 86 -2.64 11.66 3.20
CA LEU A 86 -2.08 10.41 2.71
C LEU A 86 -2.83 9.96 1.46
N VAL A 87 -2.12 9.43 0.49
CA VAL A 87 -2.69 8.90 -0.75
C VAL A 87 -2.23 7.46 -0.96
N LEU A 88 -3.17 6.52 -0.95
CA LEU A 88 -2.91 5.12 -1.30
C LEU A 88 -3.08 4.95 -2.81
N ASN A 89 -2.04 4.47 -3.47
CA ASN A 89 -1.97 4.20 -4.91
C ASN A 89 -1.89 2.68 -5.13
N PRO A 90 -3.03 1.98 -5.34
CA PRO A 90 -3.02 0.56 -5.66
C PRO A 90 -2.87 0.31 -7.16
N SER A 91 -2.08 -0.69 -7.53
CA SER A 91 -2.00 -1.24 -8.88
C SER A 91 -2.08 -2.76 -8.88
N ILE A 92 -2.68 -3.33 -9.92
CA ILE A 92 -2.76 -4.78 -10.14
C ILE A 92 -2.18 -5.07 -11.52
N ARG A 93 -1.13 -5.89 -11.56
CA ARG A 93 -0.62 -6.46 -12.80
C ARG A 93 -1.25 -7.81 -13.03
N CYS A 94 -1.93 -8.00 -14.17
CA CYS A 94 -2.74 -9.20 -14.45
C CYS A 94 -2.74 -9.59 -15.93
N PRO A 95 -3.13 -10.83 -16.30
CA PRO A 95 -3.31 -11.17 -17.70
C PRO A 95 -4.49 -10.39 -18.29
N LYS A 96 -4.49 -10.22 -19.62
CA LYS A 96 -5.69 -9.78 -20.34
C LYS A 96 -6.82 -10.79 -20.10
N ARG A 97 -8.02 -10.28 -19.81
CA ARG A 97 -9.22 -11.11 -19.60
C ARG A 97 -9.60 -11.92 -20.84
N SER A 98 -9.46 -11.33 -22.02
CA SER A 98 -9.76 -12.01 -23.28
C SER A 98 -8.59 -12.89 -23.70
N VAL A 99 -8.87 -14.16 -23.94
CA VAL A 99 -7.96 -15.18 -24.47
C VAL A 99 -8.64 -15.88 -25.64
N SER A 100 -7.88 -16.21 -26.67
CA SER A 100 -8.41 -16.82 -27.91
C SER A 100 -8.00 -18.29 -28.02
N GLY A 101 -8.83 -19.06 -28.74
CA GLY A 101 -8.51 -20.45 -29.10
C GLY A 101 -8.79 -21.50 -28.01
N LEU A 102 -9.37 -21.12 -26.88
CA LEU A 102 -9.83 -22.06 -25.86
C LEU A 102 -11.13 -22.78 -26.28
N SER A 103 -11.28 -24.03 -25.84
CA SER A 103 -12.56 -24.73 -25.87
C SER A 103 -13.61 -23.98 -25.01
N PRO A 104 -14.92 -24.13 -25.26
CA PRO A 104 -15.94 -23.49 -24.42
C PRO A 104 -15.80 -23.83 -22.93
N ARG A 105 -15.45 -25.09 -22.61
CA ARG A 105 -15.21 -25.54 -21.24
C ARG A 105 -13.99 -24.87 -20.61
N ALA A 106 -12.88 -24.80 -21.35
CA ALA A 106 -11.67 -24.11 -20.91
C ALA A 106 -11.90 -22.60 -20.72
N LEU A 107 -12.73 -21.98 -21.56
CA LEU A 107 -13.07 -20.56 -21.44
C LEU A 107 -13.88 -20.26 -20.16
N VAL A 108 -14.83 -21.13 -19.80
CA VAL A 108 -15.59 -21.02 -18.54
C VAL A 108 -14.64 -21.09 -17.34
N GLU A 109 -13.72 -22.06 -17.34
CA GLU A 109 -12.71 -22.20 -16.29
C GLU A 109 -11.79 -20.99 -16.22
N TRP A 110 -11.35 -20.46 -17.37
CA TRP A 110 -10.54 -19.23 -17.42
C TRP A 110 -11.26 -18.05 -16.75
N TYR A 111 -12.55 -17.84 -17.03
CA TYR A 111 -13.31 -16.76 -16.40
C TYR A 111 -13.53 -16.99 -14.90
N ARG A 112 -13.76 -18.23 -14.47
CA ARG A 112 -13.85 -18.59 -13.05
C ARG A 112 -12.54 -18.25 -12.32
N PHE A 113 -11.41 -18.73 -12.84
CA PHE A 113 -10.07 -18.42 -12.34
C PHE A 113 -9.83 -16.90 -12.26
N TYR A 114 -10.07 -16.19 -13.37
CA TYR A 114 -9.85 -14.74 -13.45
C TYR A 114 -10.68 -13.97 -12.41
N ALA A 115 -11.95 -14.34 -12.22
CA ALA A 115 -12.83 -13.73 -11.23
C ALA A 115 -12.34 -14.01 -9.80
N CYS A 116 -11.94 -15.25 -9.49
CA CYS A 116 -11.36 -15.60 -8.20
C CYS A 116 -10.08 -14.80 -7.91
N CYS A 117 -9.20 -14.63 -8.90
CA CYS A 117 -8.01 -13.79 -8.76
C CYS A 117 -8.37 -12.33 -8.47
N LEU A 118 -9.30 -11.73 -9.21
CA LEU A 118 -9.73 -10.35 -8.95
C LEU A 118 -10.29 -10.15 -7.53
N VAL A 119 -11.05 -11.12 -7.01
CA VAL A 119 -11.55 -11.08 -5.63
C VAL A 119 -10.42 -11.18 -4.62
N HIS A 120 -9.41 -12.02 -4.89
CA HIS A 120 -8.21 -12.13 -4.05
C HIS A 120 -7.42 -10.80 -4.03
N GLU A 121 -7.16 -10.21 -5.20
CA GLU A 121 -6.47 -8.92 -5.30
C GLU A 121 -7.25 -7.77 -4.65
N ALA A 122 -8.58 -7.76 -4.74
CA ALA A 122 -9.41 -6.78 -4.04
C ALA A 122 -9.22 -6.86 -2.51
N GLN A 123 -8.98 -8.06 -1.96
CA GLN A 123 -8.71 -8.25 -0.53
C GLN A 123 -7.33 -7.69 -0.13
N HIS A 124 -6.33 -7.77 -1.01
CA HIS A 124 -5.05 -7.08 -0.81
C HIS A 124 -5.24 -5.57 -0.67
N VAL A 125 -6.02 -4.96 -1.58
CA VAL A 125 -6.32 -3.53 -1.56
C VAL A 125 -7.06 -3.13 -0.29
N ASP A 126 -8.08 -3.89 0.10
CA ASP A 126 -8.85 -3.62 1.33
C ASP A 126 -8.00 -3.72 2.60
N LYS A 127 -7.09 -4.70 2.66
CA LYS A 127 -6.17 -4.86 3.79
C LYS A 127 -5.16 -3.72 3.84
N ALA A 128 -4.58 -3.33 2.70
CA ALA A 128 -3.67 -2.20 2.62
C ALA A 128 -4.36 -0.90 3.06
N LYS A 129 -5.60 -0.65 2.59
CA LYS A 129 -6.40 0.51 3.03
C LYS A 129 -6.58 0.54 4.54
N LYS A 130 -6.97 -0.58 5.15
CA LYS A 130 -7.15 -0.67 6.62
C LYS A 130 -5.85 -0.43 7.38
N GLU A 131 -4.71 -0.88 6.84
CA GLU A 131 -3.41 -0.61 7.45
C GLU A 131 -3.02 0.87 7.32
N CYS A 132 -3.25 1.49 6.16
CA CYS A 132 -3.06 2.94 5.97
C CYS A 132 -3.97 3.77 6.90
N GLU A 133 -5.18 3.31 7.22
CA GLU A 133 -6.05 3.95 8.22
C GLU A 133 -5.47 3.88 9.64
N LYS A 134 -4.73 2.81 9.98
CA LYS A 134 -3.99 2.73 11.26
C LYS A 134 -2.79 3.66 11.26
N ILE A 135 -2.02 3.66 10.18
CA ILE A 135 -0.90 4.60 9.97
C ILE A 135 -1.37 6.04 10.15
N ALA A 136 -2.49 6.42 9.53
CA ALA A 136 -3.06 7.75 9.70
C ALA A 136 -3.36 8.10 11.18
N LYS A 137 -3.85 7.13 11.97
CA LYS A 137 -4.09 7.31 13.42
C LYS A 137 -2.78 7.42 14.20
N GLU A 138 -1.75 6.68 13.83
CA GLU A 138 -0.42 6.75 14.44
C GLU A 138 0.23 8.11 14.17
N LEU A 139 0.21 8.59 12.92
CA LEU A 139 0.74 9.91 12.56
C LEU A 139 0.06 11.05 13.34
N ASN A 140 -1.25 10.97 13.57
CA ASN A 140 -1.97 11.97 14.39
C ASN A 140 -1.46 12.07 15.85
N LYS A 141 -0.81 11.03 16.36
CA LYS A 141 -0.24 11.00 17.71
C LYS A 141 1.17 11.58 17.76
N LEU A 142 1.86 11.67 16.63
CA LEU A 142 3.21 12.21 16.56
C LEU A 142 3.24 13.67 16.99
N ARG A 143 4.33 14.04 17.63
CA ARG A 143 4.65 15.41 18.05
C ARG A 143 6.09 15.69 17.71
N GLY A 144 6.34 16.89 17.21
CA GLY A 144 7.68 17.43 17.14
C GLY A 144 7.93 18.36 18.31
N THR A 145 9.19 18.54 18.65
CA THR A 145 9.67 19.37 19.75
C THR A 145 10.75 20.31 19.25
N GLY A 146 10.77 21.53 19.80
CA GLY A 146 11.77 22.53 19.46
C GLY A 146 12.08 23.39 20.67
N LEU A 147 13.33 23.80 20.79
CA LEU A 147 13.85 24.61 21.88
C LEU A 147 14.68 25.74 21.30
N ALA A 148 14.30 26.99 21.55
CA ALA A 148 15.02 28.17 21.07
C ALA A 148 14.81 29.37 21.99
N ASP A 149 15.60 30.42 21.80
CA ASP A 149 15.50 31.70 22.52
C ASP A 149 14.21 32.47 22.21
N THR A 150 13.56 32.23 21.07
CA THR A 150 12.25 32.77 20.73
C THR A 150 11.18 31.69 20.54
N GLU A 151 9.92 32.02 20.86
CA GLU A 151 8.78 31.12 20.61
C GLU A 151 8.63 30.77 19.12
N ALA A 152 8.89 31.73 18.23
CA ALA A 152 8.75 31.54 16.79
C ALA A 152 9.78 30.53 16.25
N ASP A 153 11.03 30.62 16.68
CA ASP A 153 12.09 29.70 16.27
C ASP A 153 11.90 28.32 16.88
N ALA A 154 11.48 28.25 18.15
CA ALA A 154 11.15 26.98 18.81
C ALA A 154 10.00 26.27 18.07
N LEU A 155 8.96 27.01 17.65
CA LEU A 155 7.88 26.46 16.85
C LEU A 155 8.35 26.00 15.47
N LYS A 156 9.24 26.74 14.81
CA LYS A 156 9.82 26.34 13.52
C LYS A 156 10.57 25.02 13.66
N MET A 157 11.47 24.90 14.65
CA MET A 157 12.20 23.66 14.94
C MET A 157 11.26 22.50 15.27
N ALA A 158 10.21 22.74 16.07
CA ALA A 158 9.22 21.72 16.39
C ALA A 158 8.46 21.20 15.16
N LYS A 159 8.20 22.06 14.16
CA LYS A 159 7.57 21.64 12.90
C LYS A 159 8.54 20.81 12.04
N GLU A 160 9.81 21.21 11.95
CA GLU A 160 10.84 20.48 11.21
C GLU A 160 11.09 19.10 11.82
N ASP A 161 11.16 19.02 13.16
CA ASP A 161 11.25 17.78 13.92
C ASP A 161 10.04 16.86 13.63
N LEU A 162 8.82 17.40 13.70
CA LEU A 162 7.61 16.63 13.38
C LEU A 162 7.62 16.09 11.94
N MET A 163 8.05 16.89 10.97
CA MET A 163 8.14 16.46 9.56
C MET A 163 9.16 15.33 9.39
N ARG A 164 10.29 15.39 10.10
CA ARG A 164 11.29 14.32 10.13
C ARG A 164 10.71 13.03 10.72
N GLU A 165 10.03 13.12 11.86
CA GLU A 165 9.39 11.96 12.50
C GLU A 165 8.34 11.31 11.59
N ILE A 166 7.53 12.12 10.89
CA ILE A 166 6.57 11.60 9.91
C ILE A 166 7.27 10.86 8.76
N ASN A 167 8.36 11.43 8.22
CA ASN A 167 9.10 10.80 7.12
C ASN A 167 9.74 9.46 7.56
N ASN A 168 10.31 9.40 8.76
CA ASN A 168 10.86 8.18 9.35
C ASN A 168 9.76 7.11 9.51
N HIS A 169 8.60 7.50 10.03
CA HIS A 169 7.45 6.61 10.22
C HIS A 169 6.97 6.03 8.89
N ILE A 170 6.80 6.87 7.86
CA ILE A 170 6.36 6.45 6.52
C ILE A 170 7.38 5.53 5.83
N PHE A 171 8.68 5.74 6.06
CA PHE A 171 9.71 4.84 5.53
C PHE A 171 9.53 3.42 6.09
N ILE A 172 9.31 3.29 7.40
CA ILE A 172 9.04 2.02 8.08
C ILE A 172 7.71 1.40 7.58
N ASP A 173 6.72 2.23 7.29
CA ASP A 173 5.40 1.76 6.84
C ASP A 173 5.41 1.07 5.47
N ARG A 174 6.38 1.38 4.60
CA ARG A 174 6.53 0.68 3.32
C ARG A 174 6.76 -0.82 3.51
N ASP A 175 7.58 -1.19 4.50
CA ASP A 175 7.82 -2.59 4.83
C ASP A 175 6.58 -3.25 5.46
N ARG A 176 5.77 -2.49 6.22
CA ARG A 176 4.52 -2.99 6.80
C ARG A 176 3.50 -3.40 5.74
N LEU A 177 3.36 -2.61 4.66
CA LEU A 177 2.44 -2.95 3.57
C LEU A 177 2.89 -4.19 2.81
N ASN A 178 4.19 -4.29 2.48
CA ASN A 178 4.76 -5.48 1.84
C ASN A 178 4.58 -6.73 2.71
N GLU A 179 4.86 -6.61 4.01
CA GLU A 179 4.70 -7.71 4.97
C GLU A 179 3.23 -8.15 5.09
N LEU A 180 2.29 -7.20 5.03
CA LEU A 180 0.86 -7.47 5.04
C LEU A 180 0.44 -8.28 3.80
N HIS A 181 0.93 -7.90 2.62
CA HIS A 181 0.68 -8.65 1.38
C HIS A 181 1.24 -10.07 1.49
N ARG A 182 2.52 -10.20 1.90
CA ARG A 182 3.19 -11.49 2.10
C ARG A 182 2.42 -12.41 3.02
N LYS A 183 2.01 -11.93 4.19
CA LYS A 183 1.24 -12.72 5.17
C LYS A 183 -0.10 -13.17 4.60
N PHE A 184 -0.77 -12.30 3.85
CA PHE A 184 -2.06 -12.64 3.27
C PHE A 184 -1.95 -13.68 2.16
N ASP A 185 -0.99 -13.53 1.26
CA ASP A 185 -0.71 -14.52 0.21
C ASP A 185 -0.28 -15.86 0.80
N HIS A 186 0.58 -15.86 1.82
CA HIS A 186 0.96 -17.08 2.52
C HIS A 186 -0.26 -17.79 3.15
N SER A 187 -1.14 -17.04 3.82
CA SER A 187 -2.33 -17.60 4.48
C SER A 187 -3.38 -18.15 3.52
N THR A 188 -3.40 -17.68 2.28
CA THR A 188 -4.41 -18.05 1.27
C THR A 188 -3.85 -18.89 0.14
N HIS A 189 -2.54 -19.14 0.15
CA HIS A 189 -1.78 -19.72 -0.95
C HIS A 189 -2.02 -18.94 -2.25
N HIS A 190 -1.76 -17.63 -2.25
CA HIS A 190 -2.04 -16.77 -3.42
C HIS A 190 -3.50 -16.87 -3.90
N GLY A 191 -4.44 -17.04 -2.97
CA GLY A 191 -5.85 -17.21 -3.25
C GLY A 191 -6.27 -18.60 -3.76
N GLU A 192 -5.36 -19.58 -3.88
CA GLU A 192 -5.69 -20.96 -4.32
C GLU A 192 -6.79 -21.57 -3.45
N THR A 193 -6.75 -21.33 -2.14
CA THR A 193 -7.77 -21.75 -1.16
C THR A 193 -9.17 -21.19 -1.44
N LYS A 194 -9.29 -20.17 -2.30
CA LYS A 194 -10.53 -19.51 -2.73
C LYS A 194 -10.79 -19.66 -4.23
N GLY A 195 -10.11 -20.61 -4.87
CA GLY A 195 -10.27 -20.91 -6.29
C GLY A 195 -9.42 -20.06 -7.24
N ALA A 196 -8.46 -19.27 -6.76
CA ALA A 196 -7.50 -18.58 -7.63
C ALA A 196 -6.39 -19.54 -8.16
N LEU A 197 -6.76 -20.79 -8.42
CA LEU A 197 -5.93 -21.81 -9.06
C LEU A 197 -6.56 -22.17 -10.40
N LEU A 198 -5.78 -22.10 -11.49
CA LEU A 198 -6.25 -22.46 -12.82
C LEU A 198 -6.24 -23.98 -12.97
N ASP A 199 -7.39 -24.60 -13.29
CA ASP A 199 -7.46 -26.04 -13.56
C ASP A 199 -6.86 -26.36 -14.93
N THR A 200 -5.62 -26.84 -14.94
CA THR A 200 -4.90 -27.22 -16.16
C THR A 200 -5.27 -28.59 -16.69
N SER A 201 -6.14 -29.35 -16.01
CA SER A 201 -6.62 -30.64 -16.54
C SER A 201 -7.66 -30.48 -17.66
N ILE A 202 -8.21 -29.27 -17.84
CA ILE A 202 -9.22 -28.96 -18.84
C ILE A 202 -8.54 -28.53 -20.16
N GLY A 203 -8.78 -29.32 -21.21
CA GLY A 203 -8.36 -29.08 -22.60
C GLY A 203 -9.31 -28.22 -23.42
#